data_AF-A0A7X6NWA4-F1
#
_entry.id   AF-A0A7X6NWA4-F1
#
_cell.length_a   1.000
_cell.length_b   1.000
_cell.length_c   1.000
_cell.angle_alpha   90.00
_cell.angle_beta   90.00
_cell.angle_gamma   90.00
#
_symmetry.space_group_name_H-M   'P 1'
#
loop_
_entity.id
_entity.type
_entity.pdbx_description
1 polymer ?
#
loop_
_entity_poly.entity_id
_entity_poly.type
_entity_poly.pdbx_seq_one_letter_code
_entity_poly.pdbx_strand_id
1 'polypeptide(L)'
;MVSNKVIFYLALIAIIVLIAVPTISKINQTHTERLLKVEVLNMKEKAMACYLKNECKEKVTLKELVEKKYLTRGIDPRTNEYFKDDVYVVIKDHQTSLFIDGVEEK
;
A
#
# COMPACT_ATOMS: atom_id res chain seq x y z
N MET A 1 -22.20 40.01 23.71
CA MET A 1 -23.11 39.01 24.30
C MET A 1 -23.37 37.94 23.25
N VAL A 2 -22.81 36.74 23.39
CA VAL A 2 -22.99 35.67 22.40
C VAL A 2 -24.43 35.17 22.54
N SER A 3 -25.25 35.28 21.49
CA SER A 3 -26.63 34.78 21.53
C SER A 3 -26.65 33.27 21.71
N ASN A 4 -27.61 32.75 22.49
CA ASN A 4 -27.83 31.30 22.67
C ASN A 4 -27.91 30.51 21.36
N LYS A 5 -28.42 31.14 20.29
CA LYS A 5 -28.46 30.54 18.95
C LYS A 5 -27.05 30.24 18.42
N VAL A 6 -26.08 31.13 18.64
CA VAL A 6 -24.68 30.96 18.21
C VAL A 6 -24.00 29.83 18.98
N ILE A 7 -24.25 29.72 20.29
CA ILE A 7 -23.73 28.63 21.13
C ILE A 7 -24.27 27.28 20.66
N PHE A 8 -25.55 27.21 20.30
CA PHE A 8 -26.17 25.99 19.79
C PHE A 8 -25.56 25.54 18.46
N TYR A 9 -25.34 26.46 17.51
CA TYR A 9 -24.68 26.13 16.24
C TYR A 9 -23.23 25.68 16.43
N LEU A 10 -22.48 26.30 17.34
CA LEU A 10 -21.11 25.88 17.67
C LEU A 10 -21.07 24.46 18.24
N ALA A 11 -22.01 24.10 19.13
CA ALA A 11 -22.11 22.76 19.67
C ALA A 11 -22.40 21.70 18.59
N LEU A 12 -23.30 22.00 17.65
CA LEU A 12 -23.59 21.12 16.51
C LEU A 12 -22.36 20.91 15.61
N ILE A 13 -21.64 21.98 15.29
CA ILE A 13 -20.42 21.90 14.47
C ILE A 13 -19.35 21.07 15.20
N ALA A 14 -19.18 21.27 16.51
CA ALA A 14 -18.21 20.51 17.30
C ALA A 14 -18.49 18.99 17.25
N ILE A 15 -19.76 18.58 17.35
CA ILE A 15 -20.17 17.17 17.24
C ILE A 15 -19.85 16.62 15.84
N ILE A 16 -20.15 17.38 14.78
CA ILE A 16 -19.87 16.97 13.40
C ILE A 16 -18.36 16.77 13.21
N VAL A 17 -17.52 17.70 13.67
CA VAL A 17 -16.06 17.59 13.57
C VAL A 17 -15.55 16.36 14.34
N LEU A 18 -16.07 16.11 15.53
CA LEU A 18 -15.69 14.96 16.38
C LEU A 18 -15.91 13.62 15.67
N ILE A 19 -16.96 13.51 14.85
CA ILE A 19 -17.28 12.31 14.09
C ILE A 19 -16.50 12.30 12.76
N ALA A 20 -16.43 13.44 12.07
CA ALA A 20 -15.83 13.52 10.74
C ALA A 20 -14.33 13.20 10.74
N VAL A 21 -13.57 13.70 11.71
CA VAL A 21 -12.11 13.51 11.78
C VAL A 21 -11.70 12.02 11.81
N PRO A 22 -12.18 11.19 12.76
CA PRO A 22 -11.80 9.77 12.79
C PRO A 22 -12.31 9.01 11.56
N THR A 23 -13.48 9.37 11.03
CA THR A 23 -14.04 8.76 9.81
C THR A 23 -13.14 9.01 8.60
N ILE A 24 -12.73 10.26 8.37
CA ILE A 24 -11.85 10.63 7.25
C ILE A 24 -10.50 9.92 7.38
N SER A 25 -9.92 9.90 8.60
CA SER A 25 -8.68 9.19 8.87
C SER A 25 -8.77 7.70 8.51
N LYS A 26 -9.85 7.03 8.93
CA LYS A 26 -10.05 5.61 8.67
C LYS A 26 -10.24 5.31 7.19
N ILE A 27 -10.98 6.16 6.47
CA ILE A 27 -11.15 6.04 5.02
C ILE A 27 -9.81 6.14 4.31
N ASN A 28 -8.98 7.13 4.66
CA ASN A 28 -7.70 7.32 4.00
C ASN A 28 -6.73 6.16 4.26
N GLN A 29 -6.70 5.64 5.50
CA GLN A 29 -5.91 4.44 5.84
C GLN A 29 -6.39 3.22 5.05
N THR A 30 -7.70 2.95 5.03
CA THR A 30 -8.26 1.82 4.28
C THR A 30 -8.01 1.94 2.78
N HIS A 31 -8.08 3.14 2.21
CA HIS A 31 -7.77 3.37 0.81
C HIS A 31 -6.30 3.06 0.51
N THR A 32 -5.39 3.57 1.34
CA THR A 32 -3.94 3.35 1.23
C THR A 32 -3.59 1.86 1.34
N GLU A 33 -4.16 1.15 2.31
CA GLU A 33 -3.97 -0.30 2.48
C GLU A 33 -4.47 -1.10 1.27
N ARG A 34 -5.61 -0.72 0.69
CA ARG A 34 -6.13 -1.39 -0.51
C ARG A 34 -5.23 -1.18 -1.72
N LEU A 35 -4.73 0.04 -1.92
CA LEU A 35 -3.77 0.33 -2.98
C LEU A 35 -2.49 -0.48 -2.79
N LEU A 36 -1.96 -0.52 -1.57
CA LEU A 36 -0.76 -1.29 -1.25
C LEU A 36 -0.98 -2.77 -1.54
N LYS A 37 -2.12 -3.33 -1.14
CA LYS A 37 -2.46 -4.73 -1.38
C LYS A 37 -2.49 -5.08 -2.86
N VAL A 38 -3.11 -4.24 -3.70
CA VAL A 38 -3.15 -4.45 -5.15
C VAL A 38 -1.74 -4.44 -5.73
N GLU A 39 -0.92 -3.50 -5.29
CA GLU A 39 0.46 -3.38 -5.77
C GLU A 39 1.32 -4.59 -5.35
N VAL A 40 1.21 -5.02 -4.08
CA VAL A 40 1.89 -6.22 -3.57
C VAL A 40 1.45 -7.47 -4.32
N LEU A 41 0.15 -7.63 -4.59
CA LEU A 41 -0.36 -8.75 -5.38
C LEU A 41 0.19 -8.72 -6.81
N ASN A 42 0.18 -7.56 -7.46
CA ASN A 42 0.74 -7.40 -8.80
C ASN A 42 2.24 -7.77 -8.80
N MET A 43 3.03 -7.30 -7.84
CA MET A 43 4.44 -7.67 -7.70
C MET A 43 4.64 -9.18 -7.51
N LYS A 44 3.86 -9.81 -6.62
CA LYS A 44 3.88 -11.27 -6.38
C LYS A 44 3.54 -12.05 -7.65
N GLU A 45 2.51 -11.64 -8.39
CA GLU A 45 2.11 -12.26 -9.66
C GLU A 45 3.19 -12.13 -10.73
N LYS A 46 3.81 -10.95 -10.88
CA LYS A 46 4.91 -10.73 -11.83
C LYS A 46 6.15 -11.55 -11.47
N ALA A 47 6.49 -11.64 -10.19
CA ALA A 47 7.56 -12.49 -9.69
C ALA A 47 7.30 -13.97 -10.02
N MET A 48 6.08 -14.45 -9.75
CA MET A 48 5.67 -15.81 -10.05
C MET A 48 5.71 -16.10 -11.56
N ALA A 49 5.24 -15.18 -12.38
CA ALA A 49 5.30 -15.31 -13.83
C ALA A 49 6.75 -15.40 -14.35
N CYS A 50 7.67 -14.62 -13.77
CA CYS A 50 9.08 -14.68 -14.13
C CYS A 50 9.73 -16.02 -13.70
N TYR A 51 9.38 -16.52 -12.51
CA TYR A 51 9.83 -17.81 -12.01
C TYR A 51 9.32 -18.98 -12.86
N LEU A 52 8.03 -18.99 -13.21
CA LEU A 52 7.42 -20.02 -14.06
C LEU A 52 8.02 -20.08 -15.47
N LYS A 53 8.55 -18.96 -15.96
CA LYS A 53 9.28 -18.88 -17.24
C LYS A 53 10.75 -19.27 -17.14
N ASN A 54 11.23 -19.68 -15.96
CA ASN A 54 12.65 -19.94 -15.66
C ASN A 54 13.56 -18.73 -15.92
N GLU A 55 13.01 -17.52 -15.91
CA GLU A 55 13.76 -16.28 -16.13
C GLU A 55 14.25 -15.64 -14.82
N CYS A 56 13.63 -15.99 -13.70
CA CYS A 56 13.98 -15.55 -12.36
C CYS A 56 14.20 -16.73 -11.42
N LYS A 57 15.00 -16.53 -10.36
CA LYS A 57 15.22 -17.53 -9.29
C LYS A 57 14.12 -17.42 -8.22
N GLU A 58 14.24 -18.24 -7.17
CA GLU A 58 13.33 -18.24 -6.02
C GLU A 58 13.27 -16.88 -5.29
N LYS A 59 14.37 -16.13 -5.25
CA LYS A 59 14.41 -14.76 -4.74
C LYS A 59 14.50 -13.79 -5.92
N VAL A 60 13.49 -12.94 -6.07
CA VAL A 60 13.40 -11.96 -7.16
C VAL A 60 13.31 -10.56 -6.58
N THR A 61 14.20 -9.67 -7.00
CA THR A 61 14.13 -8.26 -6.57
C THR A 61 13.18 -7.47 -7.48
N LEU A 62 12.61 -6.39 -6.96
CA LEU A 62 11.76 -5.50 -7.74
C LEU A 62 12.53 -4.89 -8.91
N LYS A 63 13.80 -4.54 -8.68
CA LYS A 63 14.73 -4.07 -9.71
C LYS A 63 14.86 -5.08 -10.86
N GLU A 64 15.04 -6.36 -10.55
CA GLU A 64 15.14 -7.42 -11.55
C GLU A 64 13.85 -7.56 -12.38
N LEU A 65 12.67 -7.42 -11.76
CA LEU A 65 11.39 -7.42 -12.48
C LEU A 65 11.24 -6.23 -13.40
N VAL A 66 11.74 -5.06 -13.01
CA VAL A 66 11.73 -3.85 -13.85
C VAL A 66 12.69 -3.99 -15.03
N GLU A 67 13.91 -4.46 -14.78
CA GLU A 67 14.93 -4.70 -15.82
C GLU A 67 14.45 -5.73 -16.86
N LYS A 68 13.78 -6.79 -16.42
CA LYS A 68 13.18 -7.82 -17.27
C LYS A 68 11.83 -7.42 -17.88
N LYS A 69 11.36 -6.19 -17.66
CA LYS A 69 10.09 -5.64 -18.17
C LYS A 69 8.83 -6.40 -17.72
N TYR A 70 8.88 -7.09 -16.58
CA TYR A 70 7.71 -7.71 -15.96
C TYR A 70 6.86 -6.70 -15.20
N LEU A 71 7.50 -5.65 -14.66
CA LEU A 71 6.86 -4.64 -13.83
C LEU A 71 7.32 -3.23 -14.25
N THR A 72 6.40 -2.27 -14.24
CA THR A 72 6.76 -0.85 -14.27
C THR A 72 7.03 -0.38 -12.85
N ARG A 73 7.99 0.53 -12.63
CA ARG A 73 8.31 1.03 -11.28
C ARG A 73 7.05 1.60 -10.61
N GLY A 74 6.59 0.94 -9.55
CA GLY A 74 5.41 1.32 -8.77
C GLY A 74 5.71 2.42 -7.74
N ILE A 75 4.65 3.06 -7.24
CA ILE A 75 4.70 4.08 -6.18
C ILE A 75 4.10 3.47 -4.92
N ASP A 76 4.79 3.58 -3.78
CA ASP A 76 4.26 3.17 -2.48
C ASP A 76 3.17 4.18 -2.07
N PRO A 77 1.90 3.76 -1.94
CA PRO A 77 0.81 4.67 -1.61
C PRO A 77 0.91 5.25 -0.18
N ARG A 78 1.76 4.70 0.70
CA ARG A 78 1.97 5.19 2.06
C ARG A 78 2.90 6.41 2.10
N THR A 79 3.99 6.35 1.34
CA THR A 79 5.01 7.41 1.30
C THR A 79 4.84 8.33 0.11
N ASN A 80 4.09 7.89 -0.91
CA ASN A 80 3.97 8.54 -2.22
C ASN A 80 5.31 8.64 -2.96
N GLU A 81 6.26 7.77 -2.61
CA GLU A 81 7.58 7.64 -3.23
C GLU A 81 7.67 6.33 -4.02
N TYR A 82 8.66 6.21 -4.89
CA TYR A 82 8.91 4.95 -5.58
C TYR A 82 9.32 3.86 -4.58
N PHE A 83 8.85 2.62 -4.81
CA PHE A 83 9.37 1.49 -4.05
C PHE A 83 10.88 1.39 -4.20
N LYS A 84 11.55 1.11 -3.09
CA LYS A 84 12.99 0.94 -3.06
C LYS A 84 13.38 -0.30 -3.88
N ASP A 85 14.56 -0.23 -4.50
CA ASP A 85 15.06 -1.30 -5.38
C ASP A 85 15.40 -2.59 -4.60
N ASP A 86 15.53 -2.52 -3.27
CA ASP A 86 15.83 -3.64 -2.37
C ASP A 86 14.59 -4.44 -1.96
N VAL A 87 13.38 -4.02 -2.34
CA VAL A 87 12.16 -4.81 -2.19
C VAL A 87 12.31 -6.12 -2.97
N TYR A 88 12.00 -7.25 -2.35
CA TYR A 88 12.14 -8.56 -2.98
C TYR A 88 10.97 -9.50 -2.67
N VAL A 89 10.70 -10.39 -3.61
CA VAL A 89 9.75 -11.49 -3.47
C VAL A 89 10.53 -12.79 -3.30
N VAL A 90 10.12 -13.60 -2.33
CA VAL A 90 10.61 -14.97 -2.14
C VAL A 90 9.51 -15.93 -2.54
N ILE A 91 9.87 -16.88 -3.39
CA ILE A 91 9.00 -17.94 -3.91
C ILE A 91 9.46 -19.25 -3.27
N LYS A 92 8.59 -19.85 -2.46
CA LYS A 92 8.83 -21.17 -1.83
C LYS A 92 7.56 -22.00 -1.97
N ASP A 93 7.70 -23.24 -2.44
CA ASP A 93 6.57 -24.19 -2.55
C ASP A 93 5.32 -23.60 -3.23
N HIS A 94 5.52 -22.85 -4.33
CA HIS A 94 4.47 -22.11 -5.05
C HIS A 94 3.75 -21.01 -4.25
N GLN A 95 4.24 -20.64 -3.06
CA GLN A 95 3.78 -19.48 -2.29
C GLN A 95 4.74 -18.30 -2.47
N THR A 96 4.17 -17.08 -2.53
CA THR A 96 4.91 -15.82 -2.73
C THR A 96 4.81 -14.93 -1.50
N SER A 97 5.96 -14.63 -0.89
CA SER A 97 6.09 -13.68 0.21
C SER A 97 6.88 -12.46 -0.27
N LEU A 98 6.33 -11.27 -0.06
CA LEU A 98 6.96 -10.01 -0.46
C LEU A 98 7.54 -9.33 0.77
N PHE A 99 8.76 -8.83 0.66
CA PHE A 99 9.48 -8.17 1.75
C PHE A 99 9.79 -6.73 1.37
N ILE A 100 9.30 -5.78 2.17
CA ILE A 100 9.61 -4.34 2.08
C ILE A 100 10.41 -3.96 3.32
N ASP A 101 11.60 -3.39 3.15
CA ASP A 101 12.48 -3.01 4.28
C ASP A 101 12.73 -4.16 5.29
N GLY A 102 12.74 -5.40 4.81
CA GLY A 102 12.93 -6.60 5.64
C GLY A 102 11.69 -7.10 6.39
N VAL A 103 10.54 -6.44 6.22
CA VAL A 103 9.25 -6.85 6.80
C VAL A 103 8.41 -7.59 5.76
N GLU A 104 7.83 -8.73 6.14
CA GLU A 104 6.92 -9.47 5.27
C GLU A 104 5.57 -8.74 5.13
N GLU A 105 5.20 -8.39 3.90
CA GLU A 105 3.93 -7.79 3.55
C GLU A 105 2.91 -8.86 3.14
N LYS A 106 1.77 -8.85 3.85
CA LYS A 106 0.73 -9.87 3.76
C LYS A 106 -0.31 -9.54 2.69
#